data_AF-A0A830HXS6-F1
#
_entry.id   AF-A0A830HXS6-F1
#
_cell.length_a   1.000
_cell.length_b   1.000
_cell.length_c   1.000
_cell.angle_alpha   90.00
_cell.angle_beta   90.00
_cell.angle_gamma   90.00
#
_symmetry.space_group_name_H-M   'P 1'
#
loop_
_entity.id
_entity.type
_entity.pdbx_description
1 polymer ?
#
loop_
_entity_poly.entity_id
_entity_poly.type
_entity_poly.pdbx_seq_one_letter_code
_entity_poly.pdbx_strand_id
1 'polypeptide(L)'
;MFAFKLETKGIMSILSLGTIFPIVFTIGQSYKRREEALQRIASMRGNVMGLYWIHRDWDPQGPVGTRANKMAGACSNLFDALRVFLLTKTTDRQEALRSVYQCTSSISLLNWELTAQPAEGSSDFGPRGQCPPTHASRANQYTRFIINDFERLRVIRDYRTPQGLRLFSTLMLHLMPIILGPTFAGYCSKSVDPDLGYGCASSYFTAVIYFMVTLTLFHVQQDLEDPYDDEGWDDINLNLTPELQRHMALKPDASMLKHPGIAIK
;
A
#
# COMPACT_ATOMS: atom_id res chain seq x y z
N MET A 1 -56.00 -2.99 9.26
CA MET A 1 -55.07 -3.28 8.15
C MET A 1 -54.70 -1.94 7.52
N PHE A 2 -53.71 -1.24 8.09
CA PHE A 2 -53.28 0.08 7.60
C PHE A 2 -52.54 -0.11 6.28
N ALA A 3 -53.23 0.18 5.18
CA ALA A 3 -52.63 0.26 3.86
C ALA A 3 -51.74 1.50 3.82
N PHE A 4 -50.45 1.32 4.13
CA PHE A 4 -49.43 2.33 3.92
C PHE A 4 -49.22 2.47 2.41
N LYS A 5 -50.02 3.31 1.77
CA LYS A 5 -49.88 3.68 0.35
C LYS A 5 -48.75 4.70 0.23
N LEU A 6 -47.53 4.31 0.63
CA LEU A 6 -46.33 5.08 0.31
C LEU A 6 -46.20 5.09 -1.22
N GLU A 7 -45.89 6.23 -1.80
CA GLU A 7 -45.50 6.31 -3.20
C GLU A 7 -44.30 5.40 -3.42
N THR A 8 -44.52 4.24 -4.04
CA THR A 8 -43.55 3.15 -4.19
C THR A 8 -42.26 3.59 -4.91
N LYS A 9 -42.33 4.68 -5.68
CA LYS A 9 -41.18 5.30 -6.36
C LYS A 9 -40.18 5.91 -5.37
N GLY A 10 -40.63 6.58 -4.30
CA GLY A 10 -39.75 7.24 -3.34
C GLY A 10 -38.96 6.25 -2.47
N ILE A 11 -39.62 5.17 -2.03
CA ILE A 11 -38.99 4.15 -1.18
C ILE A 11 -37.86 3.42 -1.92
N MET A 12 -38.07 3.05 -3.19
CA MET A 12 -37.04 2.35 -3.96
C MET A 12 -35.79 3.22 -4.16
N SER A 13 -35.97 4.51 -4.43
CA SER A 13 -34.85 5.44 -4.55
C SER A 13 -34.07 5.56 -3.24
N ILE A 14 -34.76 5.62 -2.10
CA ILE A 14 -34.12 5.70 -0.78
C ILE A 14 -33.36 4.40 -0.44
N LEU A 15 -33.97 3.24 -0.71
CA LEU A 15 -33.34 1.92 -0.47
C LEU A 15 -32.12 1.70 -1.37
N SER A 16 -32.24 2.07 -2.65
CA SER A 16 -31.16 2.00 -3.62
C SER A 16 -30.00 2.93 -3.24
N LEU A 17 -30.29 4.21 -2.96
CA LEU A 17 -29.29 5.17 -2.52
C LEU A 17 -28.62 4.73 -1.21
N GLY A 18 -29.41 4.24 -0.25
CA GLY A 18 -28.92 3.75 1.04
C GLY A 18 -28.01 2.52 0.94
N THR A 19 -28.09 1.76 -0.15
CA THR A 19 -27.20 0.61 -0.41
C THR A 19 -25.97 1.00 -1.21
N ILE A 20 -26.15 1.77 -2.30
CA ILE A 20 -25.08 2.15 -3.21
C ILE A 20 -24.11 3.14 -2.55
N PHE A 21 -24.63 4.14 -1.81
CA PHE A 21 -23.81 5.19 -1.23
C PHE A 21 -22.73 4.66 -0.27
N PRO A 22 -23.05 3.78 0.70
CA PRO A 22 -22.04 3.17 1.57
C PRO A 22 -20.98 2.37 0.81
N ILE A 23 -21.38 1.59 -0.21
CA ILE A 23 -20.45 0.80 -1.02
C ILE A 23 -19.46 1.72 -1.74
N VAL A 24 -19.96 2.73 -2.46
CA VAL A 24 -19.12 3.70 -3.18
C VAL A 24 -18.20 4.46 -2.22
N PHE A 25 -18.71 4.85 -1.05
CA PHE A 25 -17.92 5.52 -0.02
C PHE A 25 -16.77 4.63 0.49
N THR A 26 -17.04 3.35 0.78
CA THR A 26 -16.01 2.40 1.21
C THR A 26 -14.98 2.09 0.13
N ILE A 27 -15.38 2.06 -1.15
CA ILE A 27 -14.46 1.93 -2.27
C ILE A 27 -13.48 3.12 -2.29
N GLY A 28 -13.99 4.35 -2.20
CA GLY A 28 -13.16 5.55 -2.15
C GLY A 28 -12.18 5.57 -0.98
N GLN A 29 -12.61 5.12 0.20
CA GLN A 29 -11.71 4.99 1.36
C GLN A 29 -10.63 3.92 1.14
N SER A 30 -10.98 2.80 0.51
CA SER A 30 -10.05 1.70 0.23
C SER A 30 -8.99 2.11 -0.78
N TYR A 31 -9.38 2.80 -1.86
CA TYR A 31 -8.45 3.43 -2.80
C TYR A 31 -7.49 4.41 -2.10
N LYS A 32 -8.01 5.28 -1.23
CA LYS A 32 -7.16 6.21 -0.48
C LYS A 32 -6.14 5.49 0.39
N ARG A 33 -6.53 4.41 1.08
CA ARG A 33 -5.62 3.59 1.90
C ARG A 33 -4.52 2.95 1.06
N ARG A 34 -4.85 2.44 -0.12
CA ARG A 34 -3.89 1.90 -1.09
C ARG A 34 -2.88 2.97 -1.54
N GLU A 35 -3.36 4.15 -1.93
CA GLU A 35 -2.49 5.25 -2.34
C GLU A 35 -1.57 5.71 -1.20
N GLU A 36 -2.07 5.77 0.03
CA GLU A 36 -1.25 6.06 1.20
C GLU A 36 -0.16 5.01 1.41
N ALA A 37 -0.46 3.72 1.23
CA ALA A 37 0.52 2.64 1.32
C ALA A 37 1.61 2.75 0.25
N LEU A 38 1.24 3.02 -1.00
CA LEU A 38 2.18 3.26 -2.09
C LEU A 38 3.12 4.43 -1.79
N GLN A 39 2.59 5.53 -1.24
CA GLN A 39 3.40 6.68 -0.83
C GLN A 39 4.41 6.32 0.27
N ARG A 40 4.03 5.47 1.24
CA ARG A 40 4.98 4.99 2.27
C ARG A 40 6.07 4.10 1.69
N ILE A 41 5.73 3.20 0.78
CA ILE A 41 6.71 2.35 0.08
C ILE A 41 7.68 3.22 -0.73
N ALA A 42 7.18 4.21 -1.47
CA ALA A 42 8.02 5.12 -2.24
C ALA A 42 8.97 5.93 -1.35
N SER A 43 8.48 6.49 -0.24
CA SER A 43 9.30 7.18 0.76
C SER A 43 10.36 6.26 1.35
N MET A 44 9.99 5.03 1.74
CA MET A 44 10.89 4.04 2.31
C MET A 44 12.01 3.66 1.31
N ARG A 45 11.68 3.46 0.03
CA ARG A 45 12.66 3.21 -1.05
C ARG A 45 13.65 4.36 -1.19
N GLY A 46 13.17 5.60 -1.18
CA GLY A 46 14.03 6.79 -1.25
C GLY A 46 14.98 6.90 -0.06
N ASN A 47 14.48 6.68 1.16
CA ASN A 47 15.30 6.70 2.38
C ASN A 47 16.33 5.58 2.42
N VAL A 48 15.96 4.36 1.96
CA VAL A 48 16.89 3.23 1.85
C VAL A 48 17.99 3.52 0.83
N MET A 49 17.64 4.07 -0.33
CA MET A 49 18.64 4.42 -1.35
C MET A 49 19.60 5.50 -0.86
N GLY A 50 19.07 6.55 -0.21
CA GLY A 50 19.90 7.61 0.38
C GLY A 50 20.84 7.07 1.46
N LEU A 51 20.36 6.12 2.28
CA LEU A 51 21.18 5.45 3.28
C LEU A 51 22.29 4.61 2.63
N TYR A 52 21.97 3.84 1.60
CA TYR A 52 22.94 3.06 0.85
C TYR A 52 24.04 3.94 0.26
N TRP A 53 23.70 5.07 -0.35
CA TRP A 53 24.71 5.98 -0.92
C TRP A 53 25.68 6.53 0.13
N ILE A 54 25.21 6.87 1.34
CA ILE A 54 26.12 7.26 2.42
C ILE A 54 27.12 6.14 2.73
N HIS A 55 26.64 4.90 2.85
CA HIS A 55 27.52 3.77 3.14
C HIS A 55 28.49 3.44 2.01
N ARG A 56 28.06 3.61 0.76
CA ARG A 56 28.87 3.40 -0.45
C ARG A 56 29.96 4.46 -0.59
N ASP A 57 29.60 5.73 -0.47
CA ASP A 57 30.51 6.86 -0.72
C ASP A 57 31.56 7.01 0.38
N TRP A 58 31.25 6.52 1.57
CA TRP A 58 32.16 6.50 2.72
C TRP A 58 32.78 5.12 2.96
N ASP A 59 32.72 4.21 1.99
CA ASP A 59 33.43 2.93 2.05
C ASP A 59 34.92 3.14 1.69
N PRO A 60 35.88 2.76 2.55
CA PRO A 60 37.30 2.87 2.25
C PRO A 60 37.73 2.09 0.99
N GLN A 61 36.98 1.05 0.61
CA GLN A 61 37.24 0.22 -0.57
C GLN A 61 36.47 0.73 -1.82
N GLY A 62 35.80 1.89 -1.71
CA GLY A 62 35.03 2.50 -2.78
C GLY A 62 33.67 1.82 -3.04
N PRO A 63 33.06 2.03 -4.22
CA PRO A 63 31.65 1.68 -4.48
C PRO A 63 31.28 0.20 -4.38
N VAL A 64 32.27 -0.70 -4.43
CA VAL A 64 32.09 -2.16 -4.37
C VAL A 64 32.71 -2.72 -3.09
N GLY A 65 32.91 -1.87 -2.09
CA GLY A 65 33.55 -2.24 -0.86
C GLY A 65 32.70 -3.13 0.04
N THR A 66 33.36 -3.67 1.06
CA THR A 66 32.74 -4.60 2.02
C THR A 66 31.56 -3.96 2.75
N ARG A 67 31.61 -2.65 3.04
CA ARG A 67 30.56 -1.93 3.78
C ARG A 67 29.35 -1.66 2.88
N ALA A 68 29.59 -1.19 1.66
CA ALA A 68 28.55 -0.97 0.66
C ALA A 68 27.74 -2.27 0.43
N ASN A 69 28.43 -3.40 0.28
CA ASN A 69 27.80 -4.70 0.09
C ASN A 69 27.00 -5.17 1.32
N LYS A 70 27.54 -4.97 2.53
CA LYS A 70 26.80 -5.27 3.77
C LYS A 70 25.52 -4.44 3.89
N MET A 71 25.59 -3.13 3.59
CA MET A 71 24.41 -2.27 3.62
C MET A 71 23.40 -2.66 2.54
N ALA A 72 23.83 -2.92 1.31
CA ALA A 72 22.96 -3.39 0.24
C ALA A 72 22.23 -4.70 0.61
N GLY A 73 22.93 -5.64 1.24
CA GLY A 73 22.35 -6.87 1.78
C GLY A 73 21.32 -6.60 2.89
N ALA A 74 21.66 -5.74 3.86
CA ALA A 74 20.75 -5.37 4.95
C ALA A 74 19.47 -4.68 4.44
N CYS A 75 19.60 -3.80 3.45
CA CYS A 75 18.47 -3.16 2.79
C CYS A 75 17.61 -4.15 2.01
N SER A 76 18.22 -5.10 1.29
CA SER A 76 17.48 -6.15 0.58
C SER A 76 16.70 -7.04 1.56
N ASN A 77 17.37 -7.51 2.61
CA ASN A 77 16.75 -8.32 3.67
C ASN A 77 15.60 -7.58 4.36
N LEU A 78 15.71 -6.26 4.54
CA LEU A 78 14.62 -5.46 5.09
C LEU A 78 13.38 -5.48 4.19
N PHE A 79 13.54 -5.31 2.87
CA PHE A 79 12.42 -5.36 1.93
C PHE A 79 11.82 -6.76 1.80
N ASP A 80 12.64 -7.81 1.87
CA ASP A 80 12.16 -9.19 1.90
C ASP A 80 11.38 -9.48 3.19
N ALA A 81 11.89 -9.07 4.35
CA ALA A 81 11.20 -9.18 5.62
C ALA A 81 9.89 -8.36 5.65
N LEU A 82 9.91 -7.14 5.08
CA LEU A 82 8.73 -6.29 4.93
C LEU A 82 7.66 -7.00 4.09
N ARG A 83 8.05 -7.57 2.95
CA ARG A 83 7.15 -8.33 2.09
C ARG A 83 6.53 -9.50 2.82
N VAL A 84 7.35 -10.34 3.47
CA VAL A 84 6.86 -11.49 4.25
C VAL A 84 5.88 -11.03 5.30
N PHE A 85 6.21 -9.96 6.04
CA PHE A 85 5.32 -9.40 7.04
C PHE A 85 3.98 -8.95 6.45
N LEU A 86 3.98 -8.17 5.36
CA LEU A 86 2.76 -7.66 4.75
C LEU A 86 1.85 -8.77 4.20
N LEU A 87 2.41 -9.85 3.65
CA LEU A 87 1.67 -11.00 3.11
C LEU A 87 1.18 -12.00 4.18
N THR A 88 1.73 -11.96 5.40
CA THR A 88 1.42 -12.96 6.43
C THR A 88 0.03 -12.72 7.04
N LYS A 89 -0.89 -13.68 6.87
CA LYS A 89 -2.29 -13.54 7.33
C LYS A 89 -2.49 -13.59 8.85
N THR A 90 -1.86 -14.50 9.63
CA THR A 90 -2.05 -14.45 11.11
C THR A 90 -1.08 -15.26 11.99
N THR A 91 -0.78 -16.52 11.67
CA THR A 91 -0.12 -17.45 12.62
C THR A 91 1.33 -17.06 12.95
N ASP A 92 2.08 -16.59 11.96
CA ASP A 92 3.50 -16.26 12.10
C ASP A 92 3.78 -14.74 12.15
N ARG A 93 2.74 -13.94 12.39
CA ARG A 93 2.80 -12.47 12.27
C ARG A 93 3.84 -11.84 13.21
N GLN A 94 3.96 -12.37 14.42
CA GLN A 94 4.89 -11.84 15.41
C GLN A 94 6.35 -12.16 15.07
N GLU A 95 6.59 -13.30 14.45
CA GLU A 95 7.91 -13.69 13.96
C GLU A 95 8.31 -12.84 12.76
N ALA A 96 7.41 -12.64 11.79
CA ALA A 96 7.65 -11.74 10.66
C ALA A 96 7.90 -10.29 11.12
N LEU A 97 7.14 -9.80 12.11
CA LEU A 97 7.36 -8.48 12.72
C LEU A 97 8.76 -8.39 13.34
N ARG A 98 9.16 -9.41 14.09
CA ARG A 98 10.48 -9.50 14.71
C ARG A 98 11.58 -9.47 13.65
N SER A 99 11.41 -10.17 12.54
CA SER A 99 12.36 -10.15 11.42
C SER A 99 12.58 -8.73 10.87
N VAL A 100 11.51 -7.95 10.69
CA VAL A 100 11.64 -6.55 10.23
C VAL A 100 12.44 -5.71 11.22
N TYR A 101 12.16 -5.81 12.52
CA TYR A 101 12.95 -5.08 13.53
C TYR A 101 14.39 -5.57 13.66
N GLN A 102 14.67 -6.85 13.41
CA GLN A 102 16.04 -7.36 13.35
C GLN A 102 16.80 -6.76 12.16
N CYS A 103 16.16 -6.61 11.00
CA CYS A 103 16.74 -5.93 9.85
C CYS A 103 17.01 -4.45 10.14
N THR A 104 16.07 -3.72 10.74
CA THR A 104 16.28 -2.30 11.10
C THR A 104 17.34 -2.12 12.19
N SER A 105 17.42 -3.06 13.14
CA SER A 105 18.50 -3.10 14.14
C SER A 105 19.86 -3.34 13.49
N SER A 106 19.95 -4.25 12.51
CA SER A 106 21.17 -4.51 11.74
C SER A 106 21.62 -3.26 10.96
N ILE A 107 20.68 -2.53 10.35
CA ILE A 107 20.96 -1.24 9.70
C ILE A 107 21.47 -0.21 10.71
N SER A 108 20.88 -0.15 11.90
CA SER A 108 21.36 0.75 12.97
C SER A 108 22.77 0.41 13.43
N LEU A 109 23.14 -0.87 13.49
CA LEU A 109 24.52 -1.29 13.82
C LEU A 109 25.49 -0.87 12.73
N LEU A 110 25.13 -1.04 11.45
CA LEU A 110 25.95 -0.56 10.34
C LEU A 110 26.14 0.96 10.38
N ASN A 111 25.11 1.74 10.72
CA ASN A 111 25.26 3.18 10.91
C ASN A 111 26.22 3.54 12.04
N TRP A 112 26.24 2.75 13.11
CA TRP A 112 27.21 2.94 14.19
C TRP A 112 28.64 2.62 13.73
N GLU A 113 28.83 1.63 12.86
CA GLU A 113 30.14 1.33 12.25
C GLU A 113 30.70 2.53 11.44
N LEU A 114 29.84 3.34 10.80
CA LEU A 114 30.27 4.58 10.11
C LEU A 114 30.93 5.59 11.06
N THR A 115 30.50 5.61 12.32
CA THR A 115 31.04 6.52 13.35
C THR A 115 32.21 5.94 14.12
N ALA A 116 32.30 4.61 14.24
CA ALA A 116 33.24 3.95 15.14
C ALA A 116 34.62 3.68 14.49
N GLN A 117 34.69 3.47 13.17
CA GLN A 117 35.92 3.03 12.51
C GLN A 117 36.77 4.22 12.01
N PRO A 118 38.03 4.36 12.44
CA PRO A 118 39.00 5.15 11.69
C PRO A 118 39.30 4.41 10.39
N ALA A 119 39.01 5.00 9.23
CA ALA A 119 39.44 4.44 7.95
C ALA A 119 40.97 4.39 7.92
N GLU A 120 41.53 3.20 8.10
CA GLU A 120 42.93 2.93 7.79
C GLU A 120 43.15 3.16 6.29
N GLY A 121 43.95 4.17 5.95
CA GLY A 121 44.51 4.33 4.60
C GLY A 121 43.78 5.27 3.64
N SER A 122 42.68 5.93 4.00
CA SER A 122 42.06 6.93 3.12
C SER A 122 42.61 8.33 3.39
N SER A 123 43.42 8.87 2.48
CA SER A 123 43.98 10.23 2.54
C SER A 123 42.97 11.36 2.34
N ASP A 124 41.76 11.03 1.86
CA ASP A 124 40.80 12.02 1.38
C ASP A 124 39.71 12.37 2.40
N PHE A 125 39.66 11.62 3.51
CA PHE A 125 38.84 11.97 4.66
C PHE A 125 39.72 12.67 5.70
N GLY A 126 39.26 13.83 6.18
CA GLY A 126 39.95 14.63 7.21
C GLY A 126 40.39 13.80 8.42
N PRO A 127 41.11 14.39 9.39
CA PRO A 127 42.17 13.77 10.23
C PRO A 127 41.89 12.47 11.03
N ARG A 128 40.77 11.76 10.84
CA ARG A 128 40.39 10.52 11.51
C ARG A 128 39.80 9.41 10.62
N GLY A 129 39.63 9.57 9.30
CA GLY A 129 39.06 8.51 8.46
C GLY A 129 37.62 8.06 8.84
N GLN A 130 36.92 8.86 9.65
CA GLN A 130 35.55 8.59 10.12
C GLN A 130 34.55 9.40 9.31
N CYS A 131 33.31 8.91 9.21
CA CYS A 131 32.20 9.70 8.70
C CYS A 131 31.96 10.92 9.62
N PRO A 132 31.89 12.16 9.10
CA PRO A 132 31.59 13.34 9.88
C PRO A 132 30.30 13.18 10.67
N PRO A 133 30.21 13.77 11.87
CA PRO A 133 29.01 13.67 12.72
C PRO A 133 27.73 14.12 12.01
N THR A 134 27.84 15.08 11.09
CA THR A 134 26.73 15.58 10.28
C THR A 134 26.16 14.51 9.35
N HIS A 135 27.01 13.76 8.64
CA HIS A 135 26.59 12.68 7.74
C HIS A 135 26.10 11.45 8.50
N ALA A 136 26.74 11.13 9.63
CA ALA A 136 26.26 10.07 10.53
C ALA A 136 24.87 10.39 11.10
N SER A 137 24.63 11.65 11.48
CA SER A 137 23.32 12.12 11.91
C SER A 137 22.26 11.97 10.80
N ARG A 138 22.61 12.26 9.54
CA ARG A 138 21.73 12.03 8.38
C ARG A 138 21.43 10.54 8.17
N ALA A 139 22.41 9.65 8.31
CA ALA A 139 22.19 8.20 8.20
C ALA A 139 21.17 7.69 9.25
N ASN A 140 21.31 8.15 10.50
CA ASN A 140 20.34 7.85 11.56
C ASN A 140 18.96 8.47 11.29
N GLN A 141 18.92 9.66 10.68
CA GLN A 141 17.68 10.29 10.26
C GLN A 141 16.95 9.44 9.20
N TYR A 142 17.65 8.92 8.19
CA TYR A 142 17.06 8.01 7.19
C TYR A 142 16.54 6.73 7.84
N THR A 143 17.28 6.17 8.80
CA THR A 143 16.86 4.96 9.53
C THR A 143 15.56 5.21 10.30
N ARG A 144 15.44 6.38 10.96
CA ARG A 144 14.19 6.79 11.61
C ARG A 144 13.04 6.91 10.60
N PHE A 145 13.28 7.48 9.42
CA PHE A 145 12.23 7.59 8.41
C PHE A 145 11.78 6.22 7.88
N ILE A 146 12.72 5.30 7.64
CA ILE A 146 12.43 3.91 7.27
C ILE A 146 11.54 3.24 8.31
N ILE A 147 11.87 3.36 9.60
CA ILE A 147 11.06 2.79 10.69
C ILE A 147 9.66 3.43 10.73
N ASN A 148 9.56 4.75 10.60
CA ASN A 148 8.27 5.45 10.60
C ASN A 148 7.39 5.06 9.40
N ASP A 149 7.97 4.90 8.20
CA ASP A 149 7.23 4.43 7.03
C ASP A 149 6.77 2.98 7.21
N PHE A 150 7.60 2.12 7.81
CA PHE A 150 7.21 0.76 8.21
C PHE A 150 6.03 0.75 9.20
N GLU A 151 6.08 1.52 10.28
CA GLU A 151 4.97 1.59 11.25
C GLU A 151 3.68 2.08 10.59
N ARG A 152 3.77 3.04 9.65
CA ARG A 152 2.60 3.53 8.91
C ARG A 152 2.01 2.43 8.01
N LEU A 153 2.85 1.67 7.31
CA LEU A 153 2.40 0.52 6.52
C LEU A 153 1.73 -0.54 7.41
N ARG A 154 2.31 -0.81 8.57
CA ARG A 154 1.74 -1.71 9.58
C ARG A 154 0.37 -1.23 10.05
N VAL A 155 0.21 0.05 10.36
CA VAL A 155 -1.07 0.62 10.78
C VAL A 155 -2.13 0.48 9.68
N ILE A 156 -1.78 0.73 8.42
CA ILE A 156 -2.71 0.54 7.29
C ILE A 156 -3.16 -0.91 7.18
N ARG A 157 -2.26 -1.88 7.42
CA ARG A 157 -2.58 -3.31 7.40
C ARG A 157 -3.41 -3.75 8.61
N ASP A 158 -2.98 -3.39 9.82
CA ASP A 158 -3.58 -3.84 11.08
C ASP A 158 -4.96 -3.18 11.31
N TYR A 159 -5.18 -1.96 10.81
CA TYR A 159 -6.45 -1.23 10.90
C TYR A 159 -7.11 -1.12 9.52
N ARG A 160 -8.05 -2.04 9.26
CA ARG A 160 -8.88 -2.03 8.04
C ARG A 160 -10.07 -1.08 8.12
N THR A 161 -10.85 -1.00 7.04
CA THR A 161 -12.13 -0.25 7.04
C THR A 161 -13.03 -0.75 8.17
N PRO A 162 -13.86 0.13 8.77
CA PRO A 162 -14.65 -0.23 9.94
C PRO A 162 -15.59 -1.40 9.64
N GLN A 163 -15.47 -2.47 10.42
CA GLN A 163 -16.24 -3.72 10.24
C GLN A 163 -17.76 -3.48 10.23
N GLY A 164 -18.25 -2.49 10.98
CA GLY A 164 -19.66 -2.13 11.03
C GLY A 164 -20.22 -1.67 9.68
N LEU A 165 -19.45 -0.91 8.90
CA LEU A 165 -19.89 -0.43 7.59
C LEU A 165 -19.93 -1.57 6.56
N ARG A 166 -18.98 -2.51 6.64
CA ARG A 166 -18.95 -3.71 5.79
C ARG A 166 -20.10 -4.65 6.11
N LEU A 167 -20.36 -4.88 7.40
CA LEU A 167 -21.50 -5.68 7.84
C LEU A 167 -22.81 -5.07 7.36
N PHE A 168 -22.94 -3.75 7.48
CA PHE A 168 -24.10 -3.01 6.97
C PHE A 168 -24.28 -3.20 5.47
N SER A 169 -23.24 -2.97 4.65
CA SER A 169 -23.32 -3.13 3.19
C SER A 169 -23.65 -4.57 2.79
N THR A 170 -23.05 -5.55 3.46
CA THR A 170 -23.32 -6.98 3.22
C THR A 170 -24.78 -7.30 3.54
N LEU A 171 -25.27 -6.88 4.71
CA LEU A 171 -26.64 -7.13 5.14
C LEU A 171 -27.65 -6.45 4.21
N MET A 172 -27.42 -5.20 3.80
CA MET A 172 -28.28 -4.50 2.85
C MET A 172 -28.33 -5.21 1.50
N LEU A 173 -27.18 -5.66 0.97
CA LEU A 173 -27.12 -6.38 -0.30
C LEU A 173 -27.95 -7.67 -0.27
N HIS A 174 -27.95 -8.41 0.84
CA HIS A 174 -28.73 -9.65 0.99
C HIS A 174 -30.23 -9.39 1.23
N LEU A 175 -30.59 -8.28 1.88
CA LEU A 175 -31.99 -7.91 2.11
C LEU A 175 -32.65 -7.27 0.88
N MET A 176 -31.88 -6.60 0.01
CA MET A 176 -32.42 -5.90 -1.17
C MET A 176 -33.28 -6.79 -2.09
N PRO A 177 -32.87 -8.02 -2.45
CA PRO A 177 -33.71 -8.91 -3.27
C PRO A 177 -35.09 -9.19 -2.66
N ILE A 178 -35.17 -9.31 -1.33
CA ILE A 178 -36.41 -9.60 -0.61
C ILE A 178 -37.33 -8.36 -0.62
N ILE A 179 -36.77 -7.17 -0.43
CA ILE A 179 -37.52 -5.91 -0.34
C ILE A 179 -37.94 -5.39 -1.72
N LEU A 180 -37.03 -5.47 -2.71
CA LEU A 180 -37.26 -4.96 -4.08
C LEU A 180 -37.88 -6.02 -5.01
N GLY A 181 -37.82 -7.31 -4.69
CA GLY A 181 -38.44 -8.36 -5.52
C GLY A 181 -39.93 -8.11 -5.82
N PRO A 182 -40.77 -7.80 -4.81
CA PRO A 182 -42.18 -7.49 -5.02
C PRO A 182 -42.42 -6.23 -5.87
N THR A 183 -41.54 -5.23 -5.79
CA THR A 183 -41.70 -4.00 -6.58
C THR A 183 -41.43 -4.27 -8.05
N PHE A 184 -40.37 -5.02 -8.38
CA PHE A 184 -40.08 -5.47 -9.75
C PHE A 184 -41.22 -6.32 -10.33
N ALA A 185 -41.79 -7.24 -9.53
CA ALA A 185 -42.96 -8.02 -9.94
C ALA A 185 -44.20 -7.13 -10.20
N GLY A 186 -44.42 -6.11 -9.36
CA GLY A 186 -45.50 -5.14 -9.54
C GLY A 186 -45.36 -4.26 -10.79
N TYR A 187 -44.15 -4.04 -11.29
CA TYR A 187 -43.93 -3.37 -12.58
C TYR A 187 -44.30 -4.26 -13.78
N CYS A 188 -44.16 -5.58 -13.67
CA CYS A 188 -44.62 -6.53 -14.68
C CYS A 188 -46.16 -6.61 -14.75
N SER A 189 -46.86 -6.47 -13.61
CA SER A 189 -48.33 -6.59 -13.58
C SER A 189 -49.09 -5.36 -14.09
N LYS A 190 -48.43 -4.19 -14.22
CA LYS A 190 -49.07 -2.97 -14.74
C LYS A 190 -49.04 -3.00 -16.27
N SER A 191 -50.19 -2.75 -16.89
CA SER A 191 -50.36 -2.78 -18.35
C SER A 191 -49.36 -1.86 -19.05
N VAL A 192 -48.85 -2.35 -20.19
CA VAL A 192 -47.91 -1.65 -21.08
C VAL A 192 -48.51 -0.30 -21.48
N ASP A 193 -48.02 0.79 -20.91
CA ASP A 193 -48.25 2.12 -21.48
C ASP A 193 -47.52 2.18 -22.83
N PRO A 194 -48.22 2.44 -23.95
CA PRO A 194 -47.63 2.41 -25.30
C PRO A 194 -46.46 3.39 -25.49
N ASP A 195 -46.44 4.49 -24.73
CA ASP A 195 -45.46 5.57 -24.88
C ASP A 195 -44.19 5.38 -24.03
N LEU A 196 -44.20 4.45 -23.06
CA LEU A 196 -43.13 4.31 -22.06
C LEU A 196 -42.50 2.91 -22.02
N GLY A 197 -43.08 1.93 -22.72
CA GLY A 197 -42.44 0.63 -23.00
C GLY A 197 -42.18 -0.26 -21.77
N TYR A 198 -42.84 0.02 -20.64
CA TYR A 198 -42.69 -0.80 -19.43
C TYR A 198 -43.54 -2.07 -19.51
N GLY A 199 -42.91 -3.18 -19.89
CA GLY A 199 -43.48 -4.52 -19.83
C GLY A 199 -42.74 -5.42 -18.83
N CYS A 200 -43.14 -6.69 -18.75
CA CYS A 200 -42.45 -7.67 -17.92
C CYS A 200 -40.97 -7.79 -18.29
N ALA A 201 -40.63 -7.79 -19.58
CA ALA A 201 -39.25 -7.85 -20.06
C ALA A 201 -38.36 -6.72 -19.51
N SER A 202 -38.86 -5.47 -19.51
CA SER A 202 -38.08 -4.34 -18.97
C SER A 202 -37.89 -4.44 -17.46
N SER A 203 -38.87 -4.97 -16.72
CA SER A 203 -38.75 -5.14 -15.26
C SER A 203 -37.69 -6.17 -14.87
N TYR A 204 -37.62 -7.31 -15.57
CA TYR A 204 -36.58 -8.31 -15.37
C TYR A 204 -35.20 -7.77 -15.76
N PHE A 205 -35.12 -7.06 -16.89
CA PHE A 205 -33.88 -6.43 -17.33
C PHE A 205 -33.33 -5.45 -16.28
N THR A 206 -34.16 -4.53 -15.76
CA THR A 206 -33.74 -3.58 -14.73
C THR A 206 -33.32 -4.28 -13.44
N ALA A 207 -34.02 -5.34 -13.00
CA ALA A 207 -33.64 -6.10 -11.82
C ALA A 207 -32.26 -6.77 -12.00
N VAL A 208 -32.04 -7.44 -13.13
CA VAL A 208 -30.75 -8.09 -13.44
C VAL A 208 -29.62 -7.07 -13.45
N ILE A 209 -29.79 -5.94 -14.14
CA ILE A 209 -28.76 -4.90 -14.20
C ILE A 209 -28.49 -4.31 -12.81
N TYR A 210 -29.53 -4.03 -12.02
CA TYR A 210 -29.37 -3.47 -10.68
C TYR A 210 -28.56 -4.40 -9.77
N PHE A 211 -28.89 -5.68 -9.72
CA PHE A 211 -28.17 -6.64 -8.88
C PHE A 211 -26.78 -6.95 -9.43
N MET A 212 -26.61 -7.04 -10.75
CA MET A 212 -25.29 -7.19 -11.37
C MET A 212 -24.37 -6.04 -10.96
N VAL A 213 -24.81 -4.80 -11.12
CA VAL A 213 -24.01 -3.62 -10.78
C VAL A 213 -23.69 -3.58 -9.28
N THR A 214 -24.70 -3.78 -8.42
CA THR A 214 -24.51 -3.66 -6.96
C THR A 214 -23.62 -4.78 -6.42
N LEU A 215 -23.76 -6.00 -6.93
CA LEU A 215 -22.91 -7.13 -6.55
C LEU A 215 -21.47 -6.95 -7.05
N THR A 216 -21.29 -6.45 -8.27
CA THR A 216 -19.96 -6.17 -8.82
C THR A 216 -19.24 -5.10 -8.00
N LEU A 217 -19.94 -4.00 -7.66
CA LEU A 217 -19.38 -2.95 -6.80
C LEU A 217 -19.03 -3.49 -5.41
N PHE A 218 -19.84 -4.38 -4.86
CA PHE A 218 -19.56 -5.01 -3.57
C PHE A 218 -18.31 -5.90 -3.62
N HIS A 219 -18.11 -6.70 -4.67
CA HIS A 219 -16.88 -7.49 -4.81
C HIS A 219 -15.65 -6.60 -5.01
N VAL A 220 -15.72 -5.58 -5.86
CA VAL A 220 -14.63 -4.59 -6.01
C VAL A 220 -14.27 -3.95 -4.66
N GLN A 221 -15.27 -3.68 -3.82
CA GLN A 221 -15.07 -3.16 -2.48
C GLN A 221 -14.42 -4.16 -1.51
N GLN A 222 -14.60 -5.46 -1.72
CA GLN A 222 -13.93 -6.50 -0.94
C GLN A 222 -12.48 -6.65 -1.40
N ASP A 223 -12.24 -6.70 -2.70
CA ASP A 223 -10.90 -6.86 -3.30
C ASP A 223 -10.00 -5.67 -2.96
N LEU A 224 -10.52 -4.43 -2.98
CA LEU A 224 -9.73 -3.24 -2.64
C LEU A 224 -9.44 -3.08 -1.14
N GLU A 225 -10.03 -3.90 -0.28
CA GLU A 225 -9.97 -3.66 1.17
C GLU A 225 -8.59 -3.93 1.78
N ASP A 226 -7.92 -4.97 1.31
CA ASP A 226 -6.56 -5.32 1.71
C ASP A 226 -5.60 -5.19 0.51
N PRO A 227 -4.82 -4.11 0.41
CA PRO A 227 -3.97 -3.86 -0.77
C PRO A 227 -2.73 -4.77 -0.84
N TYR A 228 -2.59 -5.74 0.07
CA TYR A 228 -1.38 -6.54 0.25
C TYR A 228 -1.59 -8.05 0.08
N ASP A 229 -2.81 -8.54 -0.19
CA ASP A 229 -3.11 -9.97 -0.14
C ASP A 229 -2.77 -10.76 -1.43
N ASP A 230 -2.41 -10.06 -2.52
CA ASP A 230 -1.98 -10.62 -3.82
C ASP A 230 -3.08 -11.48 -4.47
N GLU A 231 -4.33 -11.28 -4.06
CA GLU A 231 -5.53 -11.94 -4.60
C GLU A 231 -6.28 -11.00 -5.57
N GLY A 232 -6.15 -9.68 -5.41
CA GLY A 232 -6.83 -8.66 -6.20
C GLY A 232 -6.07 -8.19 -7.45
N TRP A 233 -6.80 -7.66 -8.44
CA TRP A 233 -6.18 -7.09 -9.66
C TRP A 233 -5.46 -5.77 -9.39
N ASP A 234 -5.87 -5.05 -8.36
CA ASP A 234 -5.38 -3.72 -8.02
C ASP A 234 -4.37 -3.74 -6.84
N ASP A 235 -3.76 -4.88 -6.53
CA ASP A 235 -2.86 -5.00 -5.40
C ASP A 235 -1.51 -4.31 -5.60
N ILE A 236 -0.84 -4.04 -4.48
CA ILE A 236 0.48 -3.42 -4.48
C ILE A 236 1.54 -4.49 -4.76
N ASN A 237 2.35 -4.28 -5.80
CA ASN A 237 3.48 -5.15 -6.06
C ASN A 237 4.58 -5.00 -4.99
N LEU A 238 4.72 -6.02 -4.13
CA LEU A 238 5.71 -6.07 -3.06
C LEU A 238 7.07 -6.68 -3.48
N ASN A 239 7.25 -7.10 -4.74
CA ASN A 239 8.52 -7.61 -5.28
C ASN A 239 9.54 -6.49 -5.56
N LEU A 240 9.92 -5.74 -4.52
CA LEU A 240 10.75 -4.53 -4.66
C LEU A 240 12.25 -4.82 -4.69
N THR A 241 12.67 -5.95 -4.12
CA THR A 241 14.09 -6.31 -3.91
C THR A 241 14.91 -6.37 -5.20
N PRO A 242 14.46 -7.01 -6.30
CA PRO A 242 15.25 -7.09 -7.53
C PRO A 242 15.48 -5.72 -8.19
N GLU A 243 14.45 -4.87 -8.18
CA GLU A 243 14.55 -3.51 -8.71
C GLU A 243 15.53 -2.68 -7.89
N LEU A 244 15.43 -2.76 -6.55
CA LEU A 244 16.32 -2.07 -5.63
C LEU A 244 17.79 -2.51 -5.81
N GLN A 245 18.06 -3.81 -5.94
CA GLN A 245 19.40 -4.34 -6.19
C GLN A 245 19.99 -3.82 -7.50
N ARG A 246 19.20 -3.75 -8.57
CA ARG A 246 19.65 -3.15 -9.84
C ARG A 246 20.05 -1.70 -9.68
N HIS A 247 19.28 -0.91 -8.93
CA HIS A 247 19.62 0.49 -8.69
C HIS A 247 20.84 0.66 -7.79
N MET A 248 21.02 -0.18 -6.78
CA MET A 248 22.21 -0.16 -5.92
C MET A 248 23.48 -0.56 -6.70
N ALA A 249 23.36 -1.43 -7.70
CA ALA A 249 24.47 -1.86 -8.57
C ALA A 249 24.91 -0.80 -9.60
N LEU A 250 24.17 0.30 -9.76
CA LEU A 250 24.56 1.38 -10.68
C LEU A 250 25.84 2.06 -10.20
N LYS A 251 26.86 2.08 -11.08
CA LYS A 251 28.10 2.82 -10.83
C LYS A 251 27.87 4.31 -11.10
N PRO A 252 28.45 5.20 -10.28
CA PRO A 252 28.40 6.63 -10.56
C PRO A 252 29.10 6.94 -11.89
N ASP A 253 28.43 7.69 -12.76
CA ASP A 253 29.01 8.15 -14.02
C ASP A 253 29.82 9.43 -13.78
N ALA A 254 31.15 9.30 -13.75
CA ALA A 254 32.06 10.41 -13.55
C ALA A 254 31.92 11.51 -14.63
N SER A 255 31.38 11.19 -15.81
CA SER A 255 31.17 12.17 -16.88
C SER A 255 30.09 13.21 -16.55
N MET A 256 29.20 12.92 -15.60
CA MET A 256 28.15 13.82 -15.12
C MET A 256 28.66 14.90 -14.16
N LEU A 257 29.86 14.72 -13.61
CA LEU A 257 30.45 15.57 -12.56
C LEU A 257 31.48 16.55 -13.11
N LYS A 258 31.26 17.12 -14.30
CA LYS A 258 32.15 18.16 -14.90
C LYS A 258 32.15 19.46 -14.07
N HIS A 259 32.68 19.41 -12.86
CA HIS A 259 33.14 20.52 -12.07
C HIS A 259 34.68 20.44 -12.03
N PRO A 260 35.40 21.51 -12.43
CA PRO A 260 36.85 21.49 -12.65
C PRO A 260 37.70 21.38 -11.37
N GLY A 261 37.18 20.85 -10.25
CA GLY A 261 37.87 20.84 -8.96
C GLY A 261 37.59 19.68 -8.02
N ILE A 262 36.73 18.71 -8.37
CA ILE A 262 36.46 17.54 -7.53
C ILE A 262 36.86 16.30 -8.33
N ALA A 263 38.13 15.91 -8.20
CA ALA A 263 38.58 14.62 -8.70
C ALA A 263 38.01 13.53 -7.77
N ILE A 264 37.03 12.78 -8.23
CA ILE A 264 36.66 11.52 -7.60
C ILE A 264 37.73 10.51 -8.03
N LYS A 265 38.54 10.06 -7.09
CA LYS A 265 39.42 8.90 -7.26
C LYS A 265 38.70 7.62 -6.86
#